data_AF-A0A6A7LWA3-F1
#
_entry.id   AF-A0A6A7LWA3-F1
#
_cell.length_a   1.000
_cell.length_b   1.000
_cell.length_c   1.000
_cell.angle_alpha   90.00
_cell.angle_beta   90.00
_cell.angle_gamma   90.00
#
_symmetry.space_group_name_H-M   'P 1'
#
loop_
_entity.id
_entity.type
_entity.pdbx_description
1 polymer ?
#
loop_
_entity_poly.entity_id
_entity_poly.type
_entity_poly.pdbx_seq_one_letter_code
_entity_poly.pdbx_strand_id
1 'polypeptide(L)'
;EGELLTVADAANQLGLAPSTLHRWLGDGFIPGEQLTPGAPWRIRLTDQLRALFVDDAPDGWLAMLEATLAYGVSRQTLLQRVKRGELQAVHVRTGRRKGLRIQPPTPENSLF
;
A
#
# COMPACT_ATOMS: atom_id res chain seq x y z
N GLU A 1 -11.37 -12.56 -10.91
CA GLU A 1 -10.04 -12.84 -11.49
C GLU A 1 -9.48 -11.53 -12.03
N GLY A 2 -8.22 -11.19 -11.73
CA GLY A 2 -7.61 -9.94 -12.20
C GLY A 2 -6.70 -10.17 -13.41
N GLU A 3 -6.71 -9.22 -14.35
CA GLU A 3 -5.81 -9.20 -15.51
C GLU A 3 -4.35 -9.04 -15.07
N LEU A 4 -3.42 -9.74 -15.75
CA LEU A 4 -1.99 -9.55 -15.58
C LEU A 4 -1.52 -8.41 -16.48
N LEU A 5 -1.09 -7.32 -15.85
CA LEU A 5 -0.67 -6.10 -16.52
C LEU A 5 0.82 -5.85 -16.32
N THR A 6 1.41 -5.11 -17.26
CA THR A 6 2.72 -4.49 -17.01
C THR A 6 2.59 -3.42 -15.91
N VAL A 7 3.71 -3.03 -15.30
CA VAL A 7 3.71 -1.93 -14.33
C VAL A 7 3.19 -0.63 -14.94
N ALA A 8 3.49 -0.37 -16.22
CA ALA A 8 3.04 0.83 -16.92
C ALA A 8 1.52 0.84 -17.10
N ASP A 9 0.94 -0.29 -17.55
CA ASP A 9 -0.50 -0.40 -17.77
C ASP A 9 -1.28 -0.36 -16.46
N ALA A 10 -0.79 -1.06 -15.43
CA ALA A 10 -1.38 -1.01 -14.10
C ALA A 10 -1.32 0.40 -13.50
N ALA A 11 -0.22 1.12 -13.69
CA ALA A 11 -0.07 2.49 -13.23
C ALA A 11 -1.08 3.41 -13.93
N ASN A 12 -1.25 3.26 -15.24
CA ASN A 12 -2.25 4.01 -15.99
C ASN A 12 -3.67 3.74 -15.48
N GLN A 13 -4.05 2.47 -15.33
CA GLN A 13 -5.38 2.10 -14.80
C GLN A 13 -5.63 2.60 -13.37
N LEU A 14 -4.57 2.74 -12.56
CA LEU A 14 -4.65 3.22 -11.18
C LEU A 14 -4.52 4.74 -11.05
N GLY A 15 -4.19 5.46 -12.13
CA GLY A 15 -3.93 6.89 -12.11
C GLY A 15 -2.64 7.26 -11.37
N LEU A 16 -1.60 6.42 -11.46
CA LEU A 16 -0.33 6.57 -10.75
C LEU A 16 0.85 6.72 -11.70
N ALA A 17 1.96 7.21 -11.17
CA ALA A 17 3.24 7.11 -11.85
C ALA A 17 3.78 5.67 -11.76
N PRO A 18 4.34 5.08 -12.83
CA PRO A 18 4.96 3.74 -12.81
C PRO A 18 6.04 3.59 -11.72
N SER A 19 6.78 4.65 -11.42
CA SER A 19 7.78 4.68 -10.35
C SER A 19 7.20 4.39 -8.96
N THR A 20 5.93 4.75 -8.72
CA THR A 20 5.25 4.50 -7.45
C THR A 20 4.92 3.01 -7.31
N LEU A 21 4.43 2.37 -8.37
CA LEU A 21 4.19 0.93 -8.38
C LEU A 21 5.49 0.13 -8.28
N HIS A 22 6.56 0.53 -8.97
CA HIS A 22 7.88 -0.11 -8.82
C HIS A 22 8.39 -0.04 -7.39
N ARG A 23 8.29 1.13 -6.74
CA ARG A 23 8.67 1.28 -5.33
C ARG A 23 7.85 0.33 -4.45
N TRP A 24 6.55 0.24 -4.70
CA TRP A 24 5.65 -0.60 -3.92
C TRP A 24 5.87 -2.09 -4.10
N LEU A 25 6.26 -2.52 -5.29
CA LEU A 25 6.72 -3.88 -5.56
C LEU A 25 8.02 -4.18 -4.79
N GLY A 26 8.98 -3.25 -4.84
CA GLY A 26 10.25 -3.37 -4.10
C GLY A 26 10.06 -3.43 -2.58
N ASP A 27 9.15 -2.61 -2.06
CA ASP A 27 8.79 -2.57 -0.64
C ASP A 27 7.93 -3.78 -0.22
N GLY A 28 7.45 -4.58 -1.18
CA GLY A 28 6.57 -5.73 -0.95
C GLY A 28 5.15 -5.35 -0.51
N PHE A 29 4.73 -4.12 -0.79
CA PHE A 29 3.41 -3.60 -0.43
C PHE A 29 2.31 -4.15 -1.34
N ILE A 30 2.59 -4.25 -2.65
CA ILE A 30 1.70 -4.93 -3.60
C ILE A 30 2.34 -6.23 -4.08
N PRO A 31 1.53 -7.26 -4.37
CA PRO A 31 2.00 -8.44 -5.05
C PRO A 31 2.36 -8.12 -6.50
N GLY A 32 3.46 -8.71 -6.96
CA GLY A 32 3.80 -8.79 -8.37
C GLY A 32 4.68 -9.99 -8.62
N GLU A 33 4.72 -10.42 -9.87
CA GLU A 33 5.47 -11.59 -10.31
C GLU A 33 6.46 -11.21 -11.42
N GLN A 34 7.62 -11.84 -11.38
CA GLN A 34 8.57 -11.85 -12.48
C GLN A 34 8.68 -13.28 -12.97
N LEU A 35 8.52 -13.50 -14.28
CA LEU A 35 8.58 -14.84 -14.86
C LEU A 35 9.96 -15.48 -14.65
N THR A 36 11.01 -14.67 -14.73
CA THR A 36 12.40 -15.03 -14.43
C THR A 36 13.05 -13.88 -13.67
N PRO A 37 14.13 -14.12 -12.91
CA PRO A 37 14.86 -13.04 -12.25
C PRO A 37 15.28 -11.96 -13.25
N GLY A 38 14.88 -10.71 -13.01
CA GLY A 38 15.17 -9.56 -13.87
C GLY A 38 14.18 -9.36 -15.02
N ALA A 39 13.18 -10.24 -15.19
CA ALA A 39 12.08 -10.00 -16.11
C ALA A 39 11.23 -8.79 -15.67
N PRO A 40 10.54 -8.12 -16.61
CA PRO A 40 9.59 -7.08 -16.25
C PRO A 40 8.54 -7.59 -15.26
N TRP A 41 8.29 -6.79 -14.22
CA TRP A 41 7.23 -7.05 -13.25
C TRP A 41 5.87 -7.11 -13.95
N ARG A 42 5.08 -8.10 -13.56
CA ARG A 42 3.66 -8.20 -13.88
C ARG A 42 2.84 -8.09 -12.61
N ILE A 43 1.77 -7.32 -12.68
CA ILE A 43 0.86 -7.07 -11.55
C ILE A 43 -0.49 -7.66 -11.91
N ARG A 44 -1.02 -8.50 -11.03
CA ARG A 44 -2.40 -8.97 -11.14
C ARG A 44 -3.33 -7.94 -10.51
N LEU A 45 -4.00 -7.15 -11.32
CA LEU A 45 -4.83 -6.05 -10.85
C LEU A 45 -6.22 -6.55 -10.43
N THR A 46 -6.33 -7.05 -9.20
CA THR A 46 -7.59 -7.49 -8.58
C THR A 46 -8.34 -6.31 -7.96
N ASP A 47 -9.64 -6.46 -7.69
CA ASP A 47 -10.42 -5.43 -7.01
C ASP A 47 -9.89 -5.13 -5.61
N GLN A 48 -9.38 -6.14 -4.91
CA GLN A 48 -8.70 -5.96 -3.63
C GLN A 48 -7.45 -5.08 -3.77
N LEU A 49 -6.65 -5.28 -4.82
CA LEU A 49 -5.47 -4.44 -5.08
C LEU A 49 -5.88 -3.03 -5.48
N ARG A 50 -6.96 -2.87 -6.28
CA ARG A 50 -7.53 -1.56 -6.61
C ARG A 50 -8.01 -0.82 -5.36
N ALA A 51 -8.63 -1.52 -4.41
CA ALA A 51 -9.10 -0.95 -3.15
C ALA A 51 -7.98 -0.40 -2.24
N LEU A 52 -6.72 -0.79 -2.47
CA LEU A 52 -5.57 -0.19 -1.79
C LEU A 52 -5.31 1.25 -2.27
N PHE A 53 -5.83 1.66 -3.41
CA PHE A 53 -5.62 2.98 -3.99
C PHE A 53 -6.91 3.79 -3.94
N VAL A 54 -6.91 4.78 -3.05
CA VAL A 54 -8.08 5.59 -2.72
C VAL A 54 -7.82 7.05 -3.06
N ASP A 55 -8.88 7.81 -3.32
CA ASP A 55 -8.73 9.23 -3.62
C ASP A 55 -8.57 10.07 -2.36
N ASP A 56 -9.21 9.66 -1.26
CA ASP A 56 -9.04 10.23 0.08
C ASP A 56 -8.77 9.13 1.11
N ALA A 57 -8.09 9.49 2.19
CA ALA A 57 -7.79 8.53 3.26
C ALA A 57 -8.98 8.42 4.21
N PRO A 58 -9.27 7.23 4.75
CA PRO A 58 -10.25 7.13 5.82
C PRO A 58 -9.80 7.95 7.03
N ASP A 59 -10.77 8.50 7.76
CA ASP A 59 -10.49 9.37 8.90
C ASP A 59 -9.64 8.69 9.96
N GLY A 60 -8.70 9.44 10.52
CA GLY A 60 -7.75 8.94 11.54
C GLY A 60 -6.60 8.08 10.99
N TRP A 61 -6.54 7.82 9.68
CA TRP A 61 -5.42 7.08 9.10
C TRP A 61 -4.14 7.90 9.04
N LEU A 62 -3.04 7.27 9.44
CA LEU A 62 -1.79 7.93 9.77
C LEU A 62 -0.83 7.91 8.58
N ALA A 63 -0.08 8.99 8.38
CA ALA A 63 1.10 8.94 7.53
C ALA A 63 2.14 7.96 8.10
N MET A 64 3.05 7.46 7.26
CA MET A 64 4.05 6.48 7.69
C MET A 64 4.83 6.92 8.94
N LEU A 65 5.23 8.19 9.05
CA LEU A 65 5.93 8.69 10.23
C LEU A 65 5.05 8.66 11.49
N GLU A 66 3.82 9.17 11.39
CA GLU A 66 2.85 9.16 12.49
C GLU A 66 2.52 7.73 12.91
N ALA A 67 2.41 6.81 11.97
CA ALA A 67 2.19 5.39 12.23
C ALA A 67 3.38 4.77 12.99
N THR A 68 4.63 5.07 12.59
CA THR A 68 5.80 4.56 13.33
C THR A 68 5.82 5.04 14.78
N LEU A 69 5.38 6.28 15.02
CA LEU A 69 5.26 6.84 16.37
C LEU A 69 4.11 6.18 17.14
N ALA A 70 2.94 6.05 16.53
CA ALA A 70 1.75 5.47 17.17
C ALA A 70 1.92 3.98 17.52
N TYR A 71 2.57 3.20 16.65
CA TYR A 71 2.83 1.78 16.90
C TYR A 71 4.13 1.52 17.68
N GLY A 72 4.99 2.53 17.84
CA GLY A 72 6.31 2.36 18.49
C GLY A 72 7.24 1.40 17.76
N VAL A 73 7.08 1.21 16.44
CA VAL A 73 7.90 0.28 15.64
C VAL A 73 8.46 0.95 14.39
N SER A 74 9.49 0.33 13.82
CA SER A 74 10.12 0.82 12.59
C SER A 74 9.17 0.79 11.40
N ARG A 75 9.46 1.62 10.39
CA ARG A 75 8.79 1.58 9.08
C ARG A 75 8.81 0.17 8.48
N GLN A 76 9.96 -0.50 8.55
CA GLN A 76 10.12 -1.84 8.00
C GLN A 76 9.17 -2.83 8.68
N THR A 77 9.02 -2.73 10.00
CA THR A 77 8.10 -3.56 10.78
C THR A 77 6.65 -3.33 10.36
N LEU A 78 6.23 -2.07 10.21
CA LEU A 78 4.87 -1.77 9.72
C LEU A 78 4.63 -2.35 8.33
N LEU A 79 5.57 -2.17 7.40
CA LEU A 79 5.45 -2.73 6.04
C LEU A 79 5.38 -4.26 6.05
N GLN A 80 6.12 -4.93 6.94
CA GLN A 80 6.00 -6.39 7.10
C GLN A 80 4.63 -6.81 7.63
N ARG A 81 4.07 -6.08 8.60
CA ARG A 81 2.70 -6.34 9.10
C ARG A 81 1.66 -6.14 8.01
N VAL A 82 1.80 -5.09 7.20
CA VAL A 82 0.94 -4.86 6.03
C VAL A 82 1.07 -6.00 5.03
N LYS A 83 2.29 -6.40 4.69
CA LYS A 83 2.56 -7.52 3.78
C LYS A 83 1.95 -8.85 4.28
N ARG A 84 1.90 -9.06 5.59
CA ARG A 84 1.29 -10.23 6.23
C ARG A 84 -0.24 -10.12 6.39
N GLY A 85 -0.83 -8.97 6.05
CA GLY A 85 -2.26 -8.70 6.26
C GLY A 85 -2.65 -8.42 7.71
N GLU A 86 -1.67 -8.25 8.61
CA GLU A 86 -1.89 -7.92 10.03
C GLU A 86 -2.26 -6.45 10.24
N LEU A 87 -1.95 -5.60 9.24
CA LEU A 87 -2.16 -4.16 9.30
C LEU A 87 -2.70 -3.65 7.96
N GLN A 88 -3.76 -2.85 7.99
CA GLN A 88 -4.31 -2.28 6.76
C GLN A 88 -3.56 -1.01 6.36
N ALA A 89 -3.47 -0.81 5.06
CA ALA A 89 -2.81 0.34 4.47
C ALA A 89 -3.42 0.68 3.11
N VAL A 90 -3.48 1.98 2.80
CA VAL A 90 -4.00 2.51 1.54
C VAL A 90 -3.08 3.61 1.02
N HIS A 91 -3.15 3.89 -0.27
CA HIS A 91 -2.45 4.99 -0.90
C HIS A 91 -3.42 6.01 -1.44
N VAL A 92 -3.27 7.21 -0.90
CA VAL A 92 -4.05 8.36 -1.31
C VAL A 92 -3.44 8.95 -2.57
N ARG A 93 -4.22 8.96 -3.65
CA ARG A 93 -3.78 9.44 -4.97
C ARG A 93 -3.91 10.95 -5.13
N THR A 94 -4.84 11.58 -4.40
CA THR A 94 -5.24 12.98 -4.61
C THR A 94 -5.01 13.86 -3.37
N GLY A 95 -5.19 15.18 -3.53
CA GLY A 95 -5.15 16.14 -2.42
C GLY A 95 -3.75 16.48 -1.87
N ARG A 96 -3.72 17.12 -0.68
CA ARG A 96 -2.49 17.45 0.06
C ARG A 96 -1.95 16.26 0.86
N ARG A 97 -2.81 15.28 1.13
CA ARG A 97 -2.51 14.07 1.93
C ARG A 97 -2.10 12.89 1.05
N LYS A 98 -1.49 13.12 -0.12
CA LYS A 98 -1.01 12.06 -1.01
C LYS A 98 -0.02 11.12 -0.32
N GLY A 99 -0.05 9.86 -0.72
CA GLY A 99 0.89 8.84 -0.30
C GLY A 99 0.29 7.79 0.63
N LEU A 100 1.18 6.97 1.21
CA LEU A 100 0.84 5.82 2.02
C LEU A 100 0.23 6.25 3.36
N ARG A 101 -0.86 5.57 3.72
CA ARG A 101 -1.65 5.75 4.94
C ARG A 101 -1.85 4.41 5.60
N ILE A 102 -1.62 4.38 6.90
CA ILE A 102 -1.65 3.17 7.72
C ILE A 102 -2.80 3.31 8.70
N GLN A 103 -3.55 2.23 8.89
CA GLN A 103 -4.59 2.17 9.90
C GLN A 103 -4.00 2.49 11.29
N PRO A 104 -4.58 3.41 12.09
CA PRO A 104 -4.09 3.68 13.43
C PRO A 104 -4.26 2.45 14.32
N PRO A 105 -3.46 2.29 15.39
CA PRO A 105 -3.73 1.26 16.38
C PRO A 105 -5.14 1.47 16.92
N THR A 106 -5.90 0.39 17.07
CA THR A 106 -7.20 0.45 17.75
C THR A 106 -6.93 1.01 19.15
N PRO A 107 -7.60 2.10 19.59
CA PRO A 107 -7.49 2.52 20.96
C PRO A 107 -7.92 1.32 21.80
N GLU A 108 -7.02 0.81 22.65
CA GLU A 108 -7.40 -0.10 23.69
C GLU A 108 -8.46 0.65 24.48
N ASN A 109 -9.72 0.25 24.34
CA ASN A 109 -10.78 0.68 25.22
C ASN A 109 -10.32 0.21 26.60
N SER A 110 -9.60 1.08 27.32
CA SER A 110 -9.34 0.89 28.72
C SER A 110 -10.72 0.95 29.37
N LEU A 111 -11.34 -0.22 29.49
CA LEU A 111 -12.42 -0.50 30.41
C LEU A 111 -11.84 -0.24 31.80
N PHE A 112 -11.90 1.02 32.20
CA PHE A 112 -11.81 1.44 33.60
C PHE A 112 -13.23 1.51 34.16
#